data_AF-W2C200-F1
#
_entry.id   AF-W2C200-F1
#
_cell.length_a   1.000
_cell.length_b   1.000
_cell.length_c   1.000
_cell.angle_alpha   90.00
_cell.angle_beta   90.00
_cell.angle_gamma   90.00
#
_symmetry.space_group_name_H-M   'P 1'
#
loop_
_entity.id
_entity.type
_entity.pdbx_description
1 polymer ?
#
loop_
_entity_poly.entity_id
_entity_poly.type
_entity_poly.pdbx_seq_one_letter_code
_entity_poly.pdbx_strand_id
1 'polypeptide(L)'
;MFVEELAEIRKCEDKADEIKKQSKADARKKIEDAEAEAVKIIEAAETKAKDILDSETDIGQEESQRKYDASMEMSKKEAQGLIEKAKANEDKAVGLITERIVNICGNN
;
A
#
# COMPACT_ATOMS: atom_id res chain seq x y z
N MET A 1 -50.43 -57.77 20.88
CA MET A 1 -50.46 -57.08 22.18
C MET A 1 -49.21 -57.22 23.07
N PHE A 2 -48.19 -58.01 22.74
CA PHE A 2 -46.84 -57.78 23.32
C PHE A 2 -45.77 -57.81 22.23
N VAL A 3 -45.99 -58.67 21.22
CA VAL A 3 -45.12 -58.83 20.05
C VAL A 3 -45.20 -57.64 19.09
N GLU A 4 -46.36 -57.00 18.94
CA GLU A 4 -46.55 -55.84 18.05
C GLU A 4 -45.92 -54.58 18.64
N GLU A 5 -46.06 -54.39 19.95
CA GLU A 5 -45.47 -53.31 20.72
C GLU A 5 -43.94 -53.40 20.72
N LEU A 6 -43.38 -54.62 20.86
CA LEU A 6 -41.94 -54.85 20.70
C LEU A 6 -41.44 -54.54 19.28
N ALA A 7 -42.24 -54.82 18.25
CA ALA A 7 -41.89 -54.50 16.87
C ALA A 7 -41.91 -52.98 16.59
N GLU A 8 -42.87 -52.26 17.16
CA GLU A 8 -42.94 -50.79 17.11
C GLU A 8 -41.78 -50.12 17.86
N ILE A 9 -41.40 -50.63 19.04
CA ILE A 9 -40.24 -50.15 19.79
C ILE A 9 -38.97 -50.30 18.94
N ARG A 10 -38.77 -51.47 18.32
CA ARG A 10 -37.58 -51.73 17.51
C ARG A 10 -37.49 -50.83 16.27
N LYS A 11 -38.62 -50.56 15.61
CA LYS A 11 -38.69 -49.57 14.52
C LYS A 11 -38.33 -48.15 14.99
N CYS A 12 -38.77 -47.77 16.19
CA CYS A 12 -38.43 -46.47 16.77
C CYS A 12 -36.93 -46.38 17.10
N GLU A 13 -36.34 -47.45 17.64
CA GLU A 13 -34.90 -47.55 17.91
C GLU A 13 -34.08 -47.44 16.62
N ASP A 14 -34.45 -48.19 15.58
CA ASP A 14 -33.79 -48.15 14.27
C ASP A 14 -33.84 -46.73 13.66
N LYS A 15 -35.02 -46.08 13.73
CA LYS A 15 -35.17 -44.68 13.29
C LYS A 15 -34.31 -43.72 14.11
N ALA A 16 -34.23 -43.90 15.42
CA ALA A 16 -33.42 -43.03 16.28
C ALA A 16 -31.93 -43.17 15.94
N ASP A 17 -31.46 -44.38 15.66
CA ASP A 17 -30.09 -44.64 15.23
C ASP A 17 -29.79 -44.06 13.85
N GLU A 18 -30.73 -44.16 12.90
CA GLU A 18 -30.63 -43.54 11.59
C GLU A 18 -30.50 -42.00 11.71
N ILE A 19 -31.38 -41.38 12.50
CA ILE A 19 -31.35 -39.92 12.75
C ILE A 19 -30.02 -39.50 13.38
N LYS A 20 -29.49 -40.29 14.32
CA LYS A 20 -28.21 -40.01 14.97
C LYS A 20 -27.04 -40.10 13.99
N LYS A 21 -27.04 -41.08 13.08
CA LYS A 21 -26.02 -41.19 12.03
C LYS A 21 -26.11 -40.02 11.05
N GLN A 22 -27.32 -39.70 10.57
CA GLN A 22 -27.57 -38.59 9.66
C GLN A 22 -27.11 -37.26 10.27
N SER A 23 -27.51 -36.99 11.51
CA SER A 23 -27.15 -35.74 12.21
C SER A 23 -25.65 -35.58 12.37
N LYS A 24 -24.91 -36.67 12.62
CA LYS A 24 -23.44 -36.64 12.69
C LYS A 24 -22.82 -36.37 11.33
N ALA A 25 -23.35 -36.95 10.26
CA ALA A 25 -22.87 -36.70 8.91
C ALA A 25 -23.13 -35.24 8.49
N ASP A 26 -24.34 -34.73 8.76
CA ASP A 26 -24.72 -33.35 8.47
C ASP A 26 -23.87 -32.35 9.26
N ALA A 27 -23.59 -32.64 10.53
CA ALA A 27 -22.73 -31.79 11.35
C ALA A 27 -21.30 -31.73 10.80
N ARG A 28 -20.74 -32.86 10.38
CA ARG A 28 -19.41 -32.89 9.74
C ARG A 28 -19.39 -32.10 8.45
N LYS A 29 -20.39 -32.32 7.59
CA LYS A 29 -20.50 -31.59 6.32
C LYS A 29 -20.59 -30.08 6.54
N LYS A 30 -21.38 -29.62 7.51
CA LYS A 30 -21.46 -28.19 7.84
C LYS A 30 -20.13 -27.61 8.31
N ILE A 31 -19.31 -28.39 9.03
CA ILE A 31 -17.97 -27.94 9.44
C ILE A 31 -17.06 -27.86 8.23
N GLU A 32 -17.02 -28.89 7.38
CA GLU A 32 -16.22 -28.89 6.15
C GLU A 32 -16.60 -27.74 5.21
N ASP A 33 -17.90 -27.49 5.03
CA ASP A 33 -18.40 -26.38 4.21
C ASP A 33 -17.99 -25.01 4.81
N ALA A 34 -18.06 -24.88 6.15
CA ALA A 34 -17.64 -23.65 6.83
C ALA A 34 -16.13 -23.41 6.75
N GLU A 35 -15.32 -24.47 6.87
CA GLU A 35 -13.86 -24.42 6.71
C GLU A 35 -13.49 -24.02 5.27
N ALA A 36 -14.15 -24.60 4.27
CA ALA A 36 -13.94 -24.25 2.87
C ALA A 36 -14.30 -22.78 2.57
N GLU A 37 -15.40 -22.28 3.15
CA GLU A 37 -15.79 -20.89 2.99
C GLU A 37 -14.80 -19.94 3.70
N ALA A 38 -14.30 -20.31 4.88
CA ALA A 38 -13.29 -19.54 5.59
C ALA A 38 -11.99 -19.42 4.78
N VAL A 39 -11.54 -20.50 4.13
CA VAL A 39 -10.36 -20.48 3.25
C VAL A 39 -10.56 -19.49 2.11
N LYS A 40 -11.71 -19.52 1.41
CA LYS A 40 -11.99 -18.57 0.33
C LYS A 40 -12.00 -17.12 0.79
N ILE A 41 -12.52 -16.85 1.99
CA ILE A 41 -12.53 -15.50 2.57
C ILE A 41 -11.09 -15.03 2.81
N ILE A 42 -10.23 -15.90 3.34
CA ILE A 42 -8.81 -15.59 3.56
C ILE A 42 -8.11 -15.31 2.22
N GLU A 43 -8.25 -16.18 1.22
CA GLU A 43 -7.65 -16.00 -0.10
C GLU A 43 -8.11 -14.69 -0.78
N ALA A 44 -9.40 -14.37 -0.68
CA ALA A 44 -9.95 -13.11 -1.20
C ALA A 44 -9.40 -11.89 -0.45
N ALA A 45 -9.24 -11.98 0.87
CA ALA A 45 -8.66 -10.92 1.68
C ALA A 45 -7.18 -10.69 1.35
N GLU A 46 -6.40 -11.76 1.17
CA GLU A 46 -4.99 -11.70 0.78
C GLU A 46 -4.82 -11.07 -0.61
N THR A 47 -5.64 -11.48 -1.57
CA THR A 47 -5.63 -10.91 -2.93
C THR A 47 -5.93 -9.41 -2.88
N LYS A 48 -6.99 -9.03 -2.16
CA LYS A 48 -7.35 -7.62 -2.02
C LYS A 48 -6.29 -6.80 -1.29
N ALA A 49 -5.65 -7.38 -0.27
CA ALA A 49 -4.55 -6.71 0.43
C ALA A 49 -3.36 -6.47 -0.50
N LYS A 50 -3.04 -7.43 -1.37
CA LYS A 50 -2.00 -7.27 -2.39
C LYS A 50 -2.35 -6.18 -3.40
N ASP A 51 -3.57 -6.17 -3.92
CA ASP A 51 -4.02 -5.15 -4.87
C ASP A 51 -3.93 -3.73 -4.27
N ILE A 52 -4.30 -3.59 -2.98
CA ILE A 52 -4.17 -2.32 -2.26
C ILE A 52 -2.70 -1.93 -2.11
N LEU A 53 -1.84 -2.87 -1.71
CA LEU A 53 -0.41 -2.61 -1.56
C LEU A 53 0.23 -2.15 -2.87
N ASP A 54 -0.06 -2.83 -3.97
CA ASP A 54 0.48 -2.50 -5.29
C ASP A 54 -0.01 -1.10 -5.73
N SER A 55 -1.31 -0.82 -5.58
CA SER A 55 -1.88 0.50 -5.91
C SER A 55 -1.30 1.64 -5.08
N GLU A 56 -1.14 1.46 -3.76
CA GLU A 56 -0.57 2.48 -2.89
C GLU A 56 0.93 2.69 -3.15
N THR A 57 1.64 1.62 -3.55
CA THR A 57 3.04 1.71 -3.96
C THR A 57 3.19 2.54 -5.23
N ASP A 58 2.34 2.32 -6.23
CA ASP A 58 2.34 3.09 -7.48
C ASP A 58 2.04 4.57 -7.24
N ILE A 59 1.00 4.86 -6.43
CA ILE A 59 0.67 6.23 -6.02
C ILE A 59 1.85 6.87 -5.30
N GLY A 60 2.47 6.15 -4.36
CA GLY A 60 3.63 6.63 -3.62
C GLY A 60 4.83 6.93 -4.51
N GLN A 61 5.08 6.10 -5.53
CA GLN A 61 6.14 6.33 -6.52
C GLN A 61 5.86 7.55 -7.38
N GLU A 62 4.64 7.70 -7.90
CA GLU A 62 4.24 8.86 -8.71
C GLU A 62 4.35 10.16 -7.92
N GLU A 63 3.83 10.18 -6.69
CA GLU A 63 3.93 11.36 -5.82
C GLU A 63 5.38 11.69 -5.46
N SER A 64 6.20 10.68 -5.16
CA SER A 64 7.61 10.85 -4.84
C SER A 64 8.35 11.46 -6.03
N GLN A 65 8.17 10.92 -7.24
CA GLN A 65 8.78 11.43 -8.45
C GLN A 65 8.35 12.87 -8.73
N ARG A 66 7.06 13.16 -8.61
CA ARG A 66 6.53 14.52 -8.79
C ARG A 66 7.14 15.53 -7.80
N LYS A 67 7.28 15.15 -6.53
CA LYS A 67 7.90 15.99 -5.49
C LYS A 67 9.40 16.18 -5.77
N TYR A 68 10.08 15.12 -6.20
CA TYR A 68 11.48 15.18 -6.59
C TYR A 68 11.70 16.14 -7.76
N ASP A 69 10.93 16.01 -8.84
CA ASP A 69 11.05 16.86 -10.03
C ASP A 69 10.78 18.33 -9.68
N ALA A 70 9.76 18.59 -8.86
CA ALA A 70 9.47 19.94 -8.37
C ALA A 70 10.62 20.53 -7.55
N SER A 71 11.24 19.72 -6.68
CA SER A 71 12.42 20.12 -5.91
C SER A 71 13.61 20.43 -6.82
N MET A 72 13.86 19.58 -7.82
CA MET A 72 14.96 19.77 -8.77
C MET A 72 14.78 21.05 -9.59
N GLU A 73 13.57 21.33 -10.07
CA GLU A 73 13.28 22.58 -10.77
C GLU A 73 13.44 23.81 -9.88
N MET A 74 13.04 23.72 -8.61
CA MET A 74 13.25 24.79 -7.64
C MET A 74 14.75 25.05 -7.42
N SER A 75 15.53 24.01 -7.17
CA SER A 75 16.97 24.11 -6.99
C SER A 75 17.68 24.66 -8.23
N LYS A 76 17.25 24.29 -9.44
CA LYS A 76 17.79 24.89 -10.68
C LYS A 76 17.52 26.39 -10.76
N LYS A 77 16.31 26.83 -10.43
CA LYS A 77 15.97 28.26 -10.41
C LYS A 77 16.78 29.03 -9.37
N GLU A 78 16.96 28.46 -8.18
CA GLU A 78 17.80 29.06 -7.14
C GLU A 78 19.26 29.18 -7.60
N ALA A 79 19.81 28.13 -8.21
CA ALA A 79 21.17 28.14 -8.74
C ALA A 79 21.34 29.20 -9.84
N GLN A 80 20.38 29.32 -10.76
CA GLN A 80 20.38 30.37 -11.78
C GLN A 80 20.37 31.77 -11.15
N GLY A 81 19.50 32.00 -10.16
CA GLY A 81 19.44 33.27 -9.45
C GLY A 81 20.74 33.61 -8.69
N LEU A 82 21.43 32.60 -8.14
CA LEU A 82 22.75 32.79 -7.53
C LEU A 82 23.81 33.16 -8.57
N ILE A 83 23.81 32.52 -9.74
CA ILE A 83 24.75 32.83 -10.83
C ILE A 83 24.53 34.27 -11.33
N GLU A 84 23.28 34.70 -11.52
CA GLU A 84 22.98 36.06 -11.94
C GLU A 84 23.45 37.10 -10.93
N LYS A 85 23.20 36.87 -9.64
CA LYS A 85 23.70 37.73 -8.56
C LYS A 85 25.22 37.77 -8.51
N ALA A 86 25.88 36.63 -8.71
CA ALA A 86 27.34 36.53 -8.72
C ALA A 86 27.93 37.36 -9.88
N LYS A 87 27.40 37.21 -11.10
CA LYS A 87 27.82 38.01 -12.27
C LYS A 87 27.66 39.52 -12.04
N ALA A 88 26.50 39.94 -11.54
CA ALA A 88 26.27 41.36 -11.27
C ALA A 88 27.23 41.94 -10.21
N ASN A 89 27.66 41.12 -9.25
CA ASN A 89 28.65 41.52 -8.25
C ASN A 89 30.08 41.48 -8.79
N GLU A 90 30.39 40.54 -9.68
CA GLU A 90 31.67 40.46 -10.38
C GLU A 90 31.91 41.74 -11.20
N ASP A 91 30.95 42.16 -12.00
CA ASP A 91 31.06 43.39 -12.81
C ASP A 91 31.32 44.63 -11.94
N LYS A 92 30.60 44.74 -10.81
CA LYS A 92 30.82 45.82 -9.83
C LYS A 92 32.21 45.75 -9.21
N ALA A 93 32.67 44.57 -8.83
CA ALA A 93 33.99 44.38 -8.23
C ALA A 93 35.10 44.74 -9.23
N VAL A 94 34.98 44.31 -10.48
CA VAL A 94 35.91 44.68 -11.58
C VAL A 94 35.96 46.19 -11.77
N GLY A 95 34.81 46.87 -11.77
CA GLY A 95 34.73 48.33 -11.86
C GLY A 95 35.48 49.02 -10.70
N LEU A 96 35.21 48.62 -9.46
CA LEU A 96 35.86 49.17 -8.27
C LEU A 96 37.38 48.94 -8.26
N ILE A 97 37.83 47.75 -8.68
CA ILE A 97 39.25 47.43 -8.79
C ILE A 97 39.90 48.31 -9.87
N THR A 98 39.26 48.45 -11.03
CA THR A 98 39.78 49.26 -12.14
C THR A 98 39.90 50.73 -11.74
N GLU A 99 38.87 51.30 -11.12
CA GLU A 99 38.91 52.67 -10.59
C GLU A 99 40.05 52.87 -9.60
N ARG A 100 40.23 51.91 -8.68
CA ARG A 100 41.32 51.95 -7.71
C ARG A 100 42.71 51.88 -8.36
N ILE A 101 42.89 51.05 -9.39
CA ILE A 101 44.15 50.99 -10.15
C ILE A 101 44.41 52.32 -10.85
N VAL A 102 43.41 52.89 -11.54
CA VAL A 102 43.55 54.18 -12.23
C VAL A 102 43.88 55.30 -11.24
N ASN A 103 43.24 55.34 -10.07
CA ASN A 103 43.54 56.33 -9.03
C ASN A 103 44.96 56.18 -8.44
N ILE A 104 45.51 54.96 -8.40
CA ILE A 104 46.88 54.71 -7.92
C ILE A 104 47.91 55.02 -9.01
N CYS A 105 47.64 54.68 -10.28
CA CYS A 105 48.59 54.81 -11.39
C CYS A 105 48.53 56.16 -12.11
N GLY A 106 47.38 56.85 -12.10
CA GLY A 106 47.15 58.13 -12.79
C GLY A 106 47.44 59.37 -11.95
N ASN A 107 47.91 59.20 -10.71
CA ASN A 107 48.28 60.31 -9.81
C ASN A 107 49.80 60.56 -9.78
N ASN A 108 50.48 60.33 -10.90
CA ASN A 108 51.81 60.86 -11.23
C ASN A 108 51.69 61.86 -12.38
#